data_AF-A0A803NRE0-F1
#
_entry.id   AF-A0A803NRE0-F1
#
_cell.length_a   1.000
_cell.length_b   1.000
_cell.length_c   1.000
_cell.angle_alpha   90.00
_cell.angle_beta   90.00
_cell.angle_gamma   90.00
#
_symmetry.space_group_name_H-M   'P 1'
#
loop_
_entity.id
_entity.type
_entity.pdbx_description
1 polymer ?
#
loop_
_entity_poly.entity_id
_entity_poly.type
_entity_poly.pdbx_seq_one_letter_code
_entity_poly.pdbx_strand_id
1 'polypeptide(L)'
;MTNAVEWDKFRNIDMDKEANFIDSLKGSPAKSKGQVDPDKVAVLNAWHRIDCRTRDALRRSSLWVLIEGYEDCIRTYIADSGEEDVLTLRVQDPFHRLLLHGVCEFYNLESVTVKKSEDAESSKTTRITKKKRGDVEIPSIHLSHFLRMSKEGVW
;
A
#
# COMPACT_ATOMS: atom_id res chain seq x y z
N MET A 1 34.67 4.88 -4.82
CA MET A 1 34.78 5.77 -3.65
C MET A 1 33.80 6.91 -3.86
N THR A 2 32.70 6.91 -3.13
CA THR A 2 31.64 7.93 -3.24
C THR A 2 32.16 9.26 -2.73
N ASN A 3 31.88 10.35 -3.47
CA ASN A 3 32.34 11.72 -3.24
C ASN A 3 31.98 12.21 -1.83
N ALA A 4 32.85 11.95 -0.84
CA ALA A 4 32.72 12.49 0.51
C ALA A 4 32.62 14.03 0.50
N VAL A 5 33.27 14.67 -0.48
CA VAL A 5 33.28 16.12 -0.72
C VAL A 5 31.92 16.66 -1.16
N GLU A 6 31.10 15.89 -1.86
CA GLU A 6 29.74 16.33 -2.24
C GLU A 6 28.77 16.24 -1.05
N TRP A 7 28.90 15.21 -0.23
CA TRP A 7 28.10 15.09 1.00
C TRP A 7 28.49 16.12 2.06
N ASP A 8 29.75 16.56 2.08
CA ASP A 8 30.22 17.61 2.99
C ASP A 8 29.67 19.01 2.63
N LYS A 9 29.33 19.23 1.35
CA LYS A 9 28.62 20.45 0.92
C LYS A 9 27.17 20.49 1.39
N PHE A 10 26.50 19.34 1.47
CA PHE A 10 25.15 19.26 2.03
C PHE A 10 25.11 19.50 3.54
N ARG A 11 26.20 19.21 4.26
CA ARG A 11 26.30 19.41 5.70
C ARG A 11 26.63 20.85 6.12
N ASN A 12 27.09 21.65 5.16
CA ASN A 12 27.48 23.04 5.36
C ASN A 12 26.59 24.00 4.56
N ILE A 13 25.32 23.63 4.36
CA ILE A 13 24.34 24.57 3.83
C ILE A 13 23.95 25.50 4.98
N ASP A 14 24.05 26.79 4.72
CA ASP A 14 23.64 27.83 5.64
C ASP A 14 22.16 27.67 6.01
N MET A 15 21.82 27.69 7.30
CA MET A 15 20.45 27.47 7.78
C MET A 15 19.44 28.44 7.15
N ASP A 16 19.84 29.68 6.84
CA ASP A 16 18.96 30.64 6.19
C ASP A 16 18.76 30.26 4.71
N LYS A 17 19.74 29.65 4.05
CA LYS A 17 19.54 29.07 2.71
C LYS A 17 18.62 27.86 2.77
N GLU A 18 18.75 26.99 3.76
CA GLU A 18 17.82 25.86 3.95
C GLU A 18 16.39 26.37 4.22
N ALA A 19 16.23 27.34 5.11
CA ALA A 19 14.95 27.98 5.41
C ALA A 19 14.36 28.66 4.17
N ASN A 20 15.16 29.38 3.38
CA ASN A 20 14.71 29.98 2.12
C ASN A 20 14.36 28.93 1.07
N PHE A 21 15.08 27.81 0.98
CA PHE A 21 14.71 26.68 0.12
C PHE A 21 13.38 26.07 0.56
N ILE A 22 13.19 25.81 1.85
CA ILE A 22 11.95 25.29 2.43
C ILE A 22 10.80 26.29 2.25
N ASP A 23 11.02 27.59 2.43
CA ASP A 23 10.01 28.62 2.23
C ASP A 23 9.73 28.88 0.76
N SER A 24 10.68 28.68 -0.15
CA SER A 24 10.43 28.67 -1.59
C SER A 24 9.59 27.46 -2.03
N LEU A 25 9.77 26.31 -1.35
CA LEU A 25 8.99 25.09 -1.56
C LEU A 25 7.56 25.26 -1.00
N LYS A 26 7.42 25.89 0.17
CA LYS A 26 6.12 26.26 0.75
C LYS A 26 5.43 27.38 -0.03
N GLY A 27 6.20 28.29 -0.62
CA GLY A 27 5.76 29.48 -1.33
C GLY A 27 5.47 29.28 -2.83
N SER A 28 5.64 28.07 -3.37
CA SER A 28 5.31 27.78 -4.77
C SER A 28 4.52 26.48 -4.96
N PRO A 29 3.17 26.55 -5.06
CA PRO A 29 2.40 25.51 -5.76
C PRO A 29 2.38 25.77 -7.28
N ALA A 30 3.21 26.68 -7.78
CA ALA A 30 3.08 27.22 -9.14
C ALA A 30 4.29 26.85 -10.01
N LYS A 31 4.51 25.53 -10.25
CA LYS A 31 5.20 25.01 -11.46
C LYS A 31 5.15 23.49 -11.69
N SER A 32 4.13 22.79 -11.18
CA SER A 32 3.61 21.60 -11.86
C SER A 32 2.11 21.74 -12.03
N LYS A 33 1.71 22.67 -12.89
CA LYS A 33 0.34 22.77 -13.41
C LYS A 33 0.09 21.71 -14.49
N GLY A 34 0.63 20.49 -14.29
CA GLY A 34 0.04 19.29 -14.84
C GLY A 34 -0.95 18.85 -13.79
N GLN A 35 -2.24 18.84 -14.14
CA GLN A 35 -3.28 18.28 -13.29
C GLN A 35 -2.77 16.94 -12.77
N VAL A 36 -2.43 16.86 -11.47
CA VAL A 36 -1.88 15.62 -10.91
C VAL A 36 -2.95 14.57 -11.12
N ASP A 37 -2.59 13.51 -11.85
CA ASP A 37 -3.51 12.46 -12.24
C ASP A 37 -4.26 11.96 -10.99
N PRO A 38 -5.60 12.14 -10.90
CA PRO A 38 -6.37 11.79 -9.71
C PRO A 38 -6.18 10.31 -9.36
N ASP A 39 -5.97 9.45 -10.35
CA ASP A 39 -5.74 8.03 -10.16
C ASP A 39 -4.40 7.76 -9.48
N LYS A 40 -3.34 8.48 -9.88
CA LYS A 40 -2.04 8.40 -9.20
C LYS A 40 -2.14 8.85 -7.75
N VAL A 41 -2.90 9.92 -7.47
CA VAL A 41 -3.12 10.41 -6.10
C VAL A 41 -3.89 9.37 -5.28
N ALA A 42 -4.97 8.80 -5.82
CA ALA A 42 -5.78 7.79 -5.15
C ALA A 42 -4.94 6.55 -4.77
N VAL A 43 -4.08 6.10 -5.69
CA VAL A 43 -3.19 4.95 -5.46
C VAL A 43 -2.13 5.26 -4.41
N LEU A 44 -1.52 6.45 -4.44
CA LEU A 44 -0.56 6.84 -3.41
C LEU A 44 -1.23 6.93 -2.05
N ASN A 45 -2.43 7.51 -1.96
CA ASN A 45 -3.20 7.55 -0.72
C ASN A 45 -3.51 6.13 -0.22
N ALA A 46 -3.95 5.25 -1.11
CA ALA A 46 -4.20 3.84 -0.80
C ALA A 46 -2.94 3.11 -0.32
N TRP A 47 -1.80 3.35 -0.98
CA TRP A 47 -0.49 2.84 -0.58
C TRP A 47 -0.09 3.34 0.81
N HIS A 48 -0.32 4.62 1.10
CA HIS A 48 0.01 5.22 2.40
C HIS A 48 -0.82 4.67 3.57
N ARG A 49 -2.02 4.10 3.30
CA ARG A 49 -2.85 3.42 4.32
C ARG A 49 -2.19 2.16 4.88
N ILE A 50 -1.36 1.50 4.07
CA ILE A 50 -0.70 0.25 4.45
C ILE A 50 0.35 0.51 5.53
N ASP A 51 0.44 -0.35 6.54
CA ASP A 51 1.50 -0.29 7.57
C ASP A 51 2.90 -0.27 6.94
N CYS A 52 3.82 0.50 7.53
CA CYS A 52 5.16 0.70 6.96
C CYS A 52 5.94 -0.61 6.79
N ARG A 53 5.81 -1.57 7.72
CA ARG A 53 6.50 -2.87 7.62
C ARG A 53 5.89 -3.75 6.54
N THR A 54 4.56 -3.70 6.41
CA THR A 54 3.83 -4.42 5.36
C THR A 54 4.15 -3.86 3.97
N ARG A 55 4.29 -2.54 3.83
CA ARG A 55 4.77 -1.91 2.58
C ARG A 55 6.15 -2.38 2.18
N ASP A 56 7.09 -2.46 3.14
CA ASP A 56 8.44 -2.92 2.87
C ASP A 56 8.46 -4.40 2.46
N ALA A 57 7.62 -5.24 3.09
CA ALA A 57 7.42 -6.63 2.69
C ALA A 57 6.88 -6.74 1.26
N LEU A 58 5.83 -5.98 0.91
CA LEU A 58 5.25 -5.95 -0.43
C LEU A 58 6.28 -5.51 -1.49
N ARG A 59 7.01 -4.42 -1.23
CA ARG A 59 8.07 -3.91 -2.12
C ARG A 59 9.17 -4.95 -2.38
N ARG A 60 9.57 -5.72 -1.37
CA ARG A 60 10.63 -6.73 -1.51
C ARG A 60 10.13 -8.06 -2.08
N SER A 61 8.83 -8.35 -1.96
CA SER A 61 8.26 -9.61 -2.41
C SER A 61 8.29 -9.74 -3.93
N SER A 62 8.55 -10.95 -4.45
CA SER A 62 8.41 -11.31 -5.86
C SER A 62 7.15 -12.15 -6.14
N LEU A 63 6.25 -12.25 -5.15
CA LEU A 63 5.05 -13.09 -5.18
C LEU A 63 3.89 -12.38 -5.88
N TRP A 64 4.11 -11.93 -7.12
CA TRP A 64 3.14 -11.13 -7.87
C TRP A 64 1.81 -11.85 -8.10
N VAL A 65 1.89 -13.09 -8.56
CA VAL A 65 0.72 -13.93 -8.84
C VAL A 65 -0.13 -14.14 -7.58
N LEU A 66 0.51 -14.23 -6.41
CA LEU A 66 -0.19 -14.37 -5.13
C LEU A 66 -0.90 -13.06 -4.75
N ILE A 67 -0.23 -11.92 -4.90
CA ILE A 67 -0.79 -10.60 -4.59
C ILE A 67 -1.98 -10.29 -5.52
N GLU A 68 -1.82 -10.58 -6.81
CA GLU A 68 -2.88 -10.44 -7.83
C GLU A 68 -4.07 -11.33 -7.51
N GLY A 69 -3.85 -12.60 -7.15
CA GLY A 69 -4.94 -13.50 -6.75
C GLY A 69 -5.68 -13.03 -5.48
N TYR A 70 -5.00 -12.41 -4.52
CA TYR A 70 -5.65 -11.79 -3.36
C TYR A 70 -6.46 -10.56 -3.75
N GLU A 71 -5.89 -9.73 -4.62
CA GLU A 71 -6.52 -8.53 -5.16
C GLU A 71 -7.80 -8.86 -5.93
N ASP A 72 -7.80 -9.89 -6.78
CA ASP A 72 -8.97 -10.36 -7.51
C ASP A 72 -10.09 -10.85 -6.57
N CYS A 73 -9.74 -11.65 -5.55
CA CYS A 73 -10.69 -12.09 -4.51
C CYS A 73 -11.33 -10.88 -3.80
N ILE A 74 -10.52 -9.91 -3.41
CA ILE A 74 -10.95 -8.71 -2.68
C ILE A 74 -11.84 -7.82 -3.56
N ARG A 75 -11.45 -7.58 -4.81
CA ARG A 75 -12.23 -6.75 -5.74
C ARG A 75 -13.58 -7.38 -6.05
N THR A 76 -13.62 -8.70 -6.25
CA THR A 76 -14.87 -9.45 -6.43
C THR A 76 -15.77 -9.29 -5.21
N TYR A 77 -15.22 -9.43 -4.01
CA TYR A 77 -15.94 -9.24 -2.76
C TYR A 77 -16.45 -7.80 -2.54
N ILE A 78 -15.67 -6.79 -2.94
CA ILE A 78 -16.12 -5.39 -2.86
C ILE A 78 -17.26 -5.13 -3.84
N ALA A 79 -17.16 -5.64 -5.07
CA ALA A 79 -18.16 -5.50 -6.12
C ALA A 79 -19.46 -6.27 -5.82
N ASP A 80 -19.36 -7.40 -5.11
CA ASP A 80 -20.53 -8.14 -4.66
C ASP A 80 -21.32 -7.32 -3.63
N SER A 81 -22.58 -7.03 -3.96
CA SER A 81 -23.55 -6.36 -3.09
C SER A 81 -24.38 -7.35 -2.26
N GLY A 82 -23.96 -8.62 -2.22
CA GLY A 82 -24.63 -9.70 -1.51
C GLY A 82 -24.70 -9.50 0.01
N GLU A 83 -25.52 -10.33 0.67
CA GLU A 83 -25.80 -10.31 2.11
C GLU A 83 -24.60 -10.71 3.00
N GLU A 84 -23.56 -11.31 2.43
CA GLU A 84 -22.41 -11.80 3.20
C GLU A 84 -21.36 -10.70 3.40
N ASP A 85 -21.45 -10.01 4.54
CA ASP A 85 -20.56 -8.92 4.97
C ASP A 85 -19.12 -9.37 5.33
N VAL A 86 -18.74 -10.63 5.08
CA VAL A 86 -17.45 -11.20 5.50
C VAL A 86 -16.85 -12.12 4.44
N LEU A 87 -15.70 -11.73 3.88
CA LEU A 87 -14.86 -12.64 3.08
C LEU A 87 -13.91 -13.41 3.99
N THR A 88 -13.79 -14.73 3.77
CA THR A 88 -12.96 -15.60 4.60
C THR A 88 -11.93 -16.34 3.74
N LEU A 89 -10.64 -16.08 3.94
CA LEU A 89 -9.54 -16.72 3.20
C LEU A 89 -8.67 -17.57 4.14
N ARG A 90 -8.38 -18.82 3.73
CA ARG A 90 -7.49 -19.72 4.47
C ARG A 90 -6.06 -19.56 3.97
N VAL A 91 -5.20 -18.92 4.78
CA VAL A 91 -3.79 -18.69 4.43
C VAL A 91 -2.91 -19.17 5.58
N GLN A 92 -2.16 -20.26 5.37
CA GLN A 92 -1.35 -20.90 6.42
C GLN A 92 0.03 -20.26 6.58
N ASP A 93 0.64 -19.78 5.50
CA ASP A 93 1.94 -19.14 5.57
C ASP A 93 1.84 -17.74 6.23
N PRO A 94 2.67 -17.44 7.25
CA PRO A 94 2.65 -16.14 7.92
C PRO A 94 3.01 -14.95 7.05
N PHE A 95 3.96 -15.12 6.12
CA PHE A 95 4.36 -14.06 5.22
C PHE A 95 3.26 -13.78 4.20
N HIS A 96 2.63 -14.81 3.65
CA HIS A 96 1.48 -14.68 2.75
C HIS A 96 0.30 -13.97 3.44
N ARG A 97 0.06 -14.24 4.72
CA ARG A 97 -0.95 -13.49 5.51
C ARG A 97 -0.57 -12.04 5.67
N LEU A 98 0.70 -11.72 5.94
CA LEU A 98 1.16 -10.33 6.01
C LEU A 98 0.88 -9.59 4.69
N LEU A 99 1.16 -10.24 3.56
CA LEU A 99 0.85 -9.66 2.24
C LEU A 99 -0.67 -9.47 2.08
N LEU A 100 -1.49 -10.47 2.40
CA LEU A 100 -2.95 -10.37 2.34
C LEU A 100 -3.49 -9.19 3.18
N HIS A 101 -3.00 -9.03 4.41
CA HIS A 101 -3.37 -7.90 5.26
C HIS A 101 -3.02 -6.56 4.60
N GLY A 102 -1.85 -6.46 3.95
CA GLY A 102 -1.47 -5.27 3.18
C GLY A 102 -2.38 -4.98 1.98
N VAL A 103 -2.81 -6.01 1.25
CA VAL A 103 -3.80 -5.84 0.16
C VAL A 103 -5.13 -5.34 0.74
N CYS A 104 -5.58 -5.87 1.87
CA CYS A 104 -6.80 -5.41 2.54
C CYS A 104 -6.69 -3.93 2.95
N GLU A 105 -5.57 -3.51 3.53
CA GLU A 105 -5.31 -2.13 3.94
C GLU A 105 -5.31 -1.17 2.72
N PHE A 106 -4.73 -1.59 1.60
CA PHE A 106 -4.74 -0.82 0.35
C PHE A 106 -6.17 -0.51 -0.09
N TYR A 107 -7.07 -1.49 -0.03
CA TYR A 107 -8.49 -1.35 -0.38
C TYR A 107 -9.37 -0.83 0.77
N ASN A 108 -8.77 -0.32 1.85
CA ASN A 108 -9.48 0.20 3.03
C ASN A 108 -10.42 -0.83 3.70
N LEU A 109 -10.08 -2.11 3.67
CA LEU A 109 -10.81 -3.17 4.36
C LEU A 109 -10.23 -3.44 5.75
N GLU A 110 -11.04 -4.03 6.62
CA GLU A 110 -10.57 -4.59 7.89
C GLU A 110 -10.24 -6.06 7.70
N SER A 111 -9.14 -6.53 8.29
CA SER A 111 -8.73 -7.92 8.17
C SER A 111 -8.18 -8.45 9.49
N VAL A 112 -8.69 -9.61 9.93
CA VAL A 112 -8.33 -10.23 11.20
C VAL A 112 -8.04 -11.70 10.98
N THR A 113 -6.86 -12.15 11.39
CA THR A 113 -6.50 -13.57 11.34
C THR A 113 -6.89 -14.26 12.63
N VAL A 114 -7.69 -15.32 12.52
CA VAL A 114 -8.12 -16.17 13.63
C VAL A 114 -7.49 -17.56 13.47
N LYS A 115 -7.00 -18.13 14.58
CA LYS A 115 -6.59 -19.54 14.65
C LYS A 115 -7.83 -20.37 14.98
N LYS A 116 -8.19 -21.31 14.13
CA LYS A 116 -9.19 -22.33 14.44
C LYS A 116 -8.45 -23.58 14.93
N SER A 117 -8.68 -23.96 16.17
CA SER A 117 -8.24 -25.24 16.73
C SER A 117 -9.45 -26.17 16.80
N GLU A 118 -9.57 -27.04 15.80
CA GLU A 118 -10.39 -28.26 15.88
C GLU A 118 -9.40 -29.43 15.68
N ASP A 119 -9.58 -30.50 16.45
CA ASP A 119 -8.67 -31.65 16.66
C ASP A 119 -7.40 -31.76 15.78
N ALA A 120 -6.25 -31.83 16.47
CA ALA A 120 -4.89 -32.09 15.98
C ALA A 120 -4.26 -31.09 14.98
N GLU A 121 -5.02 -30.29 14.21
CA GLU A 121 -4.45 -29.41 13.18
C GLU A 121 -4.93 -27.94 13.31
N SER A 122 -4.03 -27.05 13.73
CA SER A 122 -4.36 -25.62 13.86
C SER A 122 -4.38 -24.95 12.49
N SER A 123 -5.56 -24.61 11.98
CA SER A 123 -5.69 -23.86 10.73
C SER A 123 -5.86 -22.37 11.00
N LYS A 124 -5.18 -21.53 10.20
CA LYS A 124 -5.34 -20.08 10.26
C LYS A 124 -6.22 -19.58 9.13
N THR A 125 -7.12 -18.68 9.47
CA THR A 125 -8.08 -18.10 8.53
C THR A 125 -8.15 -16.59 8.75
N THR A 126 -8.08 -15.82 7.66
CA THR A 126 -8.19 -14.37 7.68
C THR A 126 -9.61 -13.97 7.28
N ARG A 127 -10.30 -13.30 8.20
CA ARG A 127 -11.64 -12.73 7.99
C ARG A 127 -11.49 -11.29 7.54
N ILE A 128 -12.20 -10.89 6.50
CA ILE A 128 -12.09 -9.60 5.83
C ILE A 128 -13.48 -8.96 5.80
N THR A 129 -13.60 -7.74 6.30
CA THR A 129 -14.87 -7.02 6.41
C THR A 129 -14.79 -5.64 5.76
N LYS A 130 -15.92 -5.19 5.18
CA LYS A 130 -16.06 -3.83 4.67
C LYS A 130 -16.18 -2.87 5.86
N LYS A 131 -15.51 -1.72 5.81
CA LYS A 131 -15.61 -0.71 6.87
C LYS A 131 -16.96 0.02 6.75
N LYS A 132 -17.66 0.23 7.87
CA LYS A 132 -18.97 0.90 7.91
C LYS A 132 -18.94 2.41 7.58
N ARG A 133 -17.77 3.01 7.35
CA ARG A 133 -17.62 4.46 7.12
C ARG A 133 -17.07 4.75 5.72
N GLY A 134 -17.88 5.46 4.93
CA GLY A 134 -17.52 6.11 3.67
C GLY A 134 -17.48 5.18 2.48
N ASP A 135 -17.84 5.69 1.30
CA ASP A 135 -17.59 5.02 0.02
C ASP A 135 -16.11 4.61 -0.01
N VAL A 136 -15.86 3.32 -0.21
CA VAL A 136 -14.51 2.84 -0.48
C VAL A 136 -14.14 3.40 -1.84
N GLU A 137 -13.37 4.49 -1.89
CA GLU A 137 -12.73 4.92 -3.13
C GLU A 137 -11.73 3.83 -3.53
N ILE A 138 -12.17 2.96 -4.43
CA ILE A 138 -11.38 1.88 -5.01
C ILE A 138 -10.44 2.50 -6.04
N PRO A 139 -9.12 2.41 -5.86
CA PRO A 139 -8.18 2.91 -6.86
C PRO A 139 -8.38 2.21 -8.21
N SER A 140 -8.32 2.98 -9.30
CA SER A 140 -8.39 2.43 -10.67
C SER A 140 -7.18 1.54 -10.97
N ILE A 141 -5.99 1.96 -10.53
CA ILE A 141 -4.75 1.18 -10.64
C ILE A 141 -4.66 0.17 -9.50
N HIS A 142 -4.40 -1.08 -9.88
CA HIS A 142 -4.24 -2.21 -8.97
C HIS A 142 -2.92 -2.11 -8.20
N LEU A 143 -2.90 -2.61 -6.97
CA LEU A 143 -1.70 -2.69 -6.13
C LEU A 143 -0.60 -3.51 -6.81
N SER A 144 -0.96 -4.66 -7.40
CA SER A 144 -0.02 -5.50 -8.14
C SER A 144 0.64 -4.75 -9.31
N HIS A 145 -0.14 -3.98 -10.06
CA HIS A 145 0.35 -3.14 -11.15
C HIS A 145 1.22 -1.98 -10.65
N PHE A 146 0.77 -1.27 -9.62
CA PHE A 146 1.53 -0.19 -8.96
C PHE A 146 2.92 -0.68 -8.49
N LEU A 147 2.97 -1.84 -7.84
CA LEU A 147 4.22 -2.40 -7.35
C LEU A 147 5.16 -2.81 -8.51
N ARG A 148 4.60 -3.30 -9.63
CA ARG A 148 5.37 -3.63 -10.84
C ARG A 148 6.00 -2.38 -11.45
N MET A 149 5.20 -1.34 -11.69
CA MET A 149 5.68 -0.05 -12.20
C MET A 149 6.75 0.56 -11.27
N SER A 150 6.57 0.44 -9.96
CA SER A 150 7.54 0.92 -8.97
C SER A 150 8.88 0.19 -9.06
N LYS A 151 8.89 -1.11 -9.33
CA LYS A 151 10.14 -1.88 -9.48
C LYS A 151 10.85 -1.62 -10.80
N GLU A 152 10.09 -1.36 -11.85
CA GLU A 152 10.63 -1.03 -13.17
C GLU A 152 11.11 0.44 -13.26
N GLY A 153 10.80 1.25 -12.26
CA GLY A 153 11.17 2.67 -12.21
C GLY A 153 10.30 3.56 -13.11
N VAL A 154 9.10 3.09 -13.46
CA VAL A 154 8.17 3.74 -14.42
C VAL A 154 7.06 4.52 -13.70
N TRP A 155 6.98 4.42 -12.37
CA TRP A 155 5.96 5.08 -11.54
C TRP A 155 6.10 6.61 -11.45
#